data_AF-A0A8D8F7G0-F1
#
_entry.id   AF-A0A8D8F7G0-F1
#
_cell.length_a   1.000
_cell.length_b   1.000
_cell.length_c   1.000
_cell.angle_alpha   90.00
_cell.angle_beta   90.00
_cell.angle_gamma   90.00
#
_symmetry.space_group_name_H-M   'P 1'
#
loop_
_entity.id
_entity.type
_entity.pdbx_description
1 polymer ?
#
loop_
_entity_poly.entity_id
_entity_poly.type
_entity_poly.pdbx_seq_one_letter_code
_entity_poly.pdbx_strand_id
1 'polypeptide(L)'
;MATASGRCDSLLQRFSDQLQCVICAELPRNAHICPHCSALFCHDCVWQWLTRAADEDTEDVESCPHCRKQLRPGRLVKLQWFGARVEPLREALERAVNGDDQAAGSDLNLPQDVEPKPQFTVGTFTLRNFRPQQMPTRIFSQKVVDDLGSIWRLEVFPRGEWMSAYLTLNKGLEGRYEYIIETLNNFPKRLRFESNFKQRSSFGAAEFIDTRPIPGD
;
A
#
# COMPACT_ATOMS: atom_id res chain seq x y z
N MET A 1 37.32 -18.23 -3.23
CA MET A 1 36.30 -18.25 -4.31
C MET A 1 35.08 -18.96 -3.74
N ALA A 2 34.00 -18.22 -3.40
CA ALA A 2 32.75 -18.85 -3.00
C ALA A 2 32.06 -19.39 -4.25
N THR A 3 31.75 -20.67 -4.27
CA THR A 3 30.98 -21.31 -5.35
C THR A 3 29.61 -20.61 -5.49
N ALA A 4 29.04 -20.59 -6.70
CA ALA A 4 27.75 -19.97 -6.95
C ALA A 4 26.63 -20.53 -6.04
N SER A 5 26.71 -21.81 -5.64
CA SER A 5 25.76 -22.42 -4.72
C SER A 5 25.85 -21.82 -3.31
N GLY A 6 27.05 -21.58 -2.76
CA GLY A 6 27.22 -20.99 -1.43
C GLY A 6 26.71 -19.54 -1.31
N ARG A 7 26.65 -18.80 -2.42
CA ARG A 7 25.98 -17.48 -2.47
C ARG A 7 24.46 -17.59 -2.51
N CYS A 8 23.92 -18.58 -3.21
CA CYS A 8 22.47 -18.80 -3.26
C CYS A 8 21.94 -19.34 -1.92
N ASP A 9 22.68 -20.24 -1.27
CA ASP A 9 22.37 -20.75 0.08
C ASP A 9 22.27 -19.62 1.11
N SER A 10 23.27 -18.73 1.11
CA SER A 10 23.28 -17.59 2.03
C SER A 10 22.21 -16.54 1.73
N LEU A 11 21.82 -16.38 0.46
CA LEU A 11 20.68 -15.52 0.07
C LEU A 11 19.34 -16.14 0.46
N LEU A 12 19.15 -17.44 0.24
CA LEU A 12 17.96 -18.19 0.68
C LEU A 12 17.79 -18.13 2.19
N GLN A 13 18.87 -18.32 2.94
CA GLN A 13 18.83 -18.24 4.39
C GLN A 13 18.38 -16.85 4.85
N ARG A 14 18.97 -15.78 4.30
CA ARG A 14 18.58 -14.40 4.64
C ARG A 14 17.15 -14.06 4.23
N PHE A 15 16.74 -14.51 3.05
CA PHE A 15 15.38 -14.32 2.54
C PHE A 15 14.37 -15.03 3.45
N SER A 16 14.68 -16.27 3.81
CA SER A 16 13.87 -17.07 4.70
C SER A 16 13.80 -16.43 6.08
N ASP A 17 14.90 -15.97 6.67
CA ASP A 17 14.90 -15.40 8.04
C ASP A 17 14.20 -14.04 8.12
N GLN A 18 14.25 -13.21 7.07
CA GLN A 18 13.67 -11.86 7.08
C GLN A 18 12.17 -11.82 6.78
N LEU A 19 11.64 -12.83 6.08
CA LEU A 19 10.28 -12.80 5.55
C LEU A 19 9.35 -13.81 6.25
N GLN A 20 9.61 -14.16 7.51
CA GLN A 20 8.76 -15.11 8.24
C GLN A 20 7.61 -14.42 8.96
N CYS A 21 6.52 -15.15 9.09
CA CYS A 21 5.47 -14.85 10.04
C CYS A 21 6.04 -14.93 11.46
N VAL A 22 5.87 -13.87 12.26
CA VAL A 22 6.34 -13.85 13.66
C VAL A 22 5.67 -14.94 14.53
N ILE A 23 4.50 -15.43 14.15
CA ILE A 23 3.74 -16.40 14.95
C ILE A 23 4.12 -17.84 14.58
N CYS A 24 4.09 -18.19 13.29
CA CYS A 24 4.31 -19.58 12.85
C CYS A 24 5.72 -19.85 12.31
N ALA A 25 6.58 -18.84 12.20
CA ALA A 25 7.93 -18.93 11.63
C ALA A 25 7.99 -19.47 10.18
N GLU A 26 6.86 -19.51 9.47
CA GLU A 26 6.78 -19.86 8.05
C GLU A 26 6.73 -18.61 7.16
N LEU A 27 6.97 -18.78 5.85
CA LEU A 27 6.66 -17.75 4.86
C LEU A 27 5.14 -17.41 4.93
N PRO A 28 4.76 -16.15 5.15
CA PRO A 28 3.40 -15.83 5.49
C PRO A 28 2.42 -15.95 4.33
N ARG A 29 1.40 -16.78 4.52
CA ARG A 29 0.24 -16.90 3.61
C ARG A 29 -0.70 -15.71 3.82
N ASN A 30 -1.13 -15.09 2.71
CA ASN A 30 -1.96 -13.88 2.73
C ASN A 30 -1.33 -12.84 3.69
N ALA A 31 -0.13 -12.37 3.36
CA ALA A 31 0.71 -11.65 4.31
C ALA A 31 0.13 -10.28 4.72
N HIS A 32 0.25 -9.99 6.01
CA HIS A 32 -0.15 -8.73 6.62
C HIS A 32 1.01 -8.15 7.44
N ILE A 33 1.14 -6.82 7.45
CA ILE A 33 2.12 -6.13 8.28
C ILE A 33 1.46 -5.32 9.39
N CYS A 34 2.14 -5.27 10.54
CA CYS A 34 1.79 -4.33 11.59
C CYS A 34 2.22 -2.90 11.20
N PRO A 35 1.31 -1.90 11.21
CA PRO A 35 1.63 -0.52 10.84
C PRO A 35 2.57 0.17 11.83
N HIS A 36 2.82 -0.43 13.01
CA HIS A 36 3.63 0.16 14.07
C HIS A 36 5.07 -0.34 14.14
N CYS A 37 5.34 -1.57 13.69
CA CYS A 37 6.68 -2.18 13.76
C CYS A 37 7.09 -2.91 12.50
N SER A 38 6.23 -2.92 11.46
CA SER A 38 6.46 -3.61 10.19
C SER A 38 6.66 -5.12 10.30
N ALA A 39 6.38 -5.72 11.47
CA ALA A 39 6.38 -7.18 11.64
C ALA A 39 5.37 -7.83 10.70
N LEU A 40 5.77 -8.97 10.14
CA LEU A 40 5.06 -9.71 9.12
C LEU A 40 4.30 -10.89 9.72
N PHE A 41 3.07 -11.13 9.25
CA PHE A 41 2.21 -12.20 9.75
C PHE A 41 1.41 -12.85 8.62
N CYS A 42 1.07 -14.13 8.78
CA CYS A 42 -0.04 -14.71 8.03
C CYS A 42 -1.35 -14.04 8.48
N HIS A 43 -2.30 -13.87 7.55
CA HIS A 43 -3.64 -13.38 7.89
C HIS A 43 -4.26 -14.16 9.06
N ASP A 44 -4.31 -15.49 8.94
CA ASP A 44 -5.02 -16.33 9.91
C ASP A 44 -4.32 -16.35 11.27
N CYS A 45 -2.97 -16.37 11.28
CA CYS A 45 -2.20 -16.34 12.52
C CYS A 45 -2.48 -15.07 13.32
N VAL A 46 -2.37 -13.90 12.68
CA VAL A 46 -2.58 -12.63 13.40
C VAL A 46 -4.07 -12.38 13.69
N TRP A 47 -4.98 -12.84 12.83
CA TRP A 47 -6.41 -12.76 13.07
C TRP A 47 -6.80 -13.56 14.31
N GLN A 48 -6.37 -14.82 14.40
CA GLN A 48 -6.62 -15.68 15.57
C GLN A 48 -6.04 -15.07 16.84
N TRP A 49 -4.82 -14.52 16.78
CA TRP A 49 -4.22 -13.85 17.93
C TRP A 49 -5.07 -12.67 18.42
N LEU A 50 -5.46 -11.78 17.50
CA LEU A 50 -6.19 -10.56 17.83
C LEU A 50 -7.65 -10.81 18.24
N THR A 51 -8.23 -11.95 17.85
CA THR A 51 -9.63 -12.29 18.17
C THR A 51 -9.76 -13.20 19.38
N ARG A 52 -8.77 -14.07 19.66
CA ARG A 52 -8.76 -14.96 20.83
C ARG A 52 -8.55 -14.22 22.16
N ALA A 53 -7.97 -13.02 22.10
CA ALA A 53 -7.78 -12.15 23.25
C ALA A 53 -9.07 -11.53 23.82
N ALA A 54 -10.23 -11.74 23.18
CA ALA A 54 -11.48 -11.10 23.58
C ALA A 54 -12.32 -11.91 24.59
N ASP A 55 -11.93 -13.15 24.92
CA ASP A 55 -12.79 -14.13 25.60
C ASP A 55 -12.46 -14.39 27.09
N GLU A 56 -11.46 -13.72 27.68
CA GLU A 56 -11.14 -13.85 29.12
C GLU A 56 -11.05 -12.46 29.77
N ASP A 57 -11.71 -12.27 30.92
CA ASP A 57 -11.90 -11.06 31.76
C ASP A 57 -10.63 -10.21 32.05
N THR A 58 -9.95 -9.76 31.00
CA THR A 58 -8.72 -8.98 31.01
C THR A 58 -8.88 -7.88 29.96
N GLU A 59 -9.00 -6.64 30.42
CA GLU A 59 -9.35 -5.44 29.63
C GLU A 59 -8.38 -5.07 28.47
N ASP A 60 -7.37 -5.88 28.17
CA ASP A 60 -6.25 -5.48 27.30
C ASP A 60 -5.59 -6.64 26.53
N VAL A 61 -6.05 -7.05 25.33
CA VAL A 61 -5.08 -7.56 24.33
C VAL A 61 -5.47 -7.37 22.84
N GLU A 62 -5.98 -6.21 22.45
CA GLU A 62 -5.87 -5.77 21.04
C GLU A 62 -4.43 -5.29 20.76
N SER A 63 -3.42 -6.16 20.87
CA SER A 63 -2.01 -5.77 20.74
C SER A 63 -1.23 -6.65 19.76
N CYS A 64 -0.25 -6.02 19.12
CA CYS A 64 0.62 -6.70 18.16
C CYS A 64 1.49 -7.77 18.86
N PRO A 65 1.52 -9.02 18.36
CA PRO A 65 2.34 -10.10 18.94
C PRO A 65 3.84 -9.77 19.03
N HIS A 66 4.32 -8.90 18.12
CA HIS A 66 5.72 -8.52 18.05
C HIS A 66 6.06 -7.33 18.97
N CYS A 67 5.37 -6.19 18.80
CA CYS A 67 5.74 -4.93 19.48
C CYS A 67 4.82 -4.54 20.63
N ARG A 68 3.76 -5.31 20.89
CA ARG A 68 2.75 -5.09 21.95
C ARG A 68 1.99 -3.76 21.88
N LYS A 69 2.19 -2.96 20.82
CA LYS A 69 1.38 -1.76 20.55
C LYS A 69 -0.03 -2.16 20.12
N GLN A 70 -1.00 -1.29 20.42
CA GLN A 70 -2.40 -1.53 20.08
C GLN A 70 -2.58 -1.78 18.58
N LEU A 71 -3.19 -2.91 18.25
CA LEU A 71 -3.41 -3.38 16.89
C LEU A 71 -4.77 -4.07 16.81
N ARG A 72 -5.62 -3.61 15.90
CA ARG A 72 -6.91 -4.23 15.57
C ARG A 72 -6.81 -4.96 14.24
N PRO A 73 -7.64 -6.00 13.98
CA PRO A 73 -7.63 -6.71 12.71
C PRO A 73 -7.79 -5.77 11.50
N GLY A 74 -8.72 -4.81 11.57
CA GLY A 74 -8.94 -3.82 10.50
C GLY A 74 -7.81 -2.80 10.29
N ARG A 75 -6.77 -2.77 11.14
CA ARG A 75 -5.61 -1.88 11.00
C ARG A 75 -4.38 -2.57 10.40
N LEU A 76 -4.46 -3.88 10.16
CA LEU A 76 -3.41 -4.61 9.45
C LEU A 76 -3.35 -4.16 8.00
N VAL A 77 -2.13 -4.00 7.47
CA VAL A 77 -1.93 -3.68 6.06
C VAL A 77 -1.72 -4.98 5.30
N LYS A 78 -2.68 -5.34 4.45
CA LYS A 78 -2.58 -6.51 3.56
C LYS A 78 -1.55 -6.23 2.47
N LEU A 79 -0.56 -7.10 2.31
CA LEU A 79 0.42 -7.04 1.23
C LEU A 79 -0.06 -7.86 0.04
N GLN A 80 -0.81 -7.23 -0.88
CA GLN A 80 -1.39 -7.96 -2.01
C GLN A 80 -0.33 -8.51 -2.97
N TRP A 81 0.83 -7.87 -3.05
CA TRP A 81 1.97 -8.31 -3.86
C TRP A 81 2.76 -9.47 -3.26
N PHE A 82 2.58 -9.78 -1.96
CA PHE A 82 3.46 -10.72 -1.26
C PHE A 82 3.43 -12.12 -1.87
N GLY A 83 2.24 -12.71 -2.02
CA GLY A 83 2.11 -14.04 -2.64
C GLY A 83 2.58 -14.04 -4.10
N ALA A 84 2.16 -13.04 -4.88
CA ALA A 84 2.48 -12.97 -6.31
C ALA A 84 3.97 -12.76 -6.63
N ARG A 85 4.79 -12.27 -5.69
CA ARG A 85 6.20 -11.95 -5.93
C ARG A 85 7.17 -12.74 -5.07
N VAL A 86 6.86 -12.91 -3.79
CA VAL A 86 7.78 -13.50 -2.82
C VAL A 86 7.77 -15.03 -2.92
N GLU A 87 6.61 -15.64 -3.13
CA GLU A 87 6.50 -17.10 -3.28
C GLU A 87 7.26 -17.62 -4.53
N PRO A 88 7.09 -17.03 -5.74
CA PRO A 88 7.84 -17.46 -6.93
C PRO A 88 9.35 -17.24 -6.81
N LEU A 89 9.78 -16.19 -6.11
CA LEU A 89 11.20 -15.92 -5.88
C LEU A 89 11.83 -16.95 -4.95
N ARG A 90 11.13 -17.35 -3.88
CA ARG A 90 11.58 -18.43 -2.98
C ARG A 90 11.75 -19.73 -3.77
N GLU A 91 10.74 -20.12 -4.54
CA GLU A 91 10.77 -21.34 -5.36
C GLU A 91 11.89 -21.31 -6.41
N ALA A 92 12.15 -20.15 -7.03
CA ALA A 92 13.25 -20.00 -7.98
C ALA A 92 14.62 -20.13 -7.31
N LEU A 93 14.79 -19.56 -6.12
CA LEU A 93 16.01 -19.67 -5.34
C LEU A 93 16.23 -21.11 -4.82
N GLU A 94 15.18 -21.79 -4.34
CA GLU A 94 15.22 -23.19 -3.91
C GLU A 94 15.63 -24.12 -5.06
N ARG A 95 15.09 -23.91 -6.26
CA ARG A 95 15.51 -24.63 -7.47
C ARG A 95 16.98 -24.40 -7.82
N ALA A 96 17.47 -23.16 -7.66
CA ALA A 96 18.87 -22.83 -7.93
C ALA A 96 19.84 -23.47 -6.92
N VAL A 97 19.40 -23.68 -5.67
CA VAL A 97 20.18 -24.33 -4.62
C VAL A 97 20.18 -25.85 -4.71
N ASN A 98 19.04 -26.46 -5.05
CA ASN A 98 18.89 -27.91 -5.11
C ASN A 98 19.55 -28.56 -6.35
N GLY A 99 20.14 -27.77 -7.26
CA GLY A 99 21.08 -28.27 -8.26
C GLY A 99 20.46 -29.19 -9.32
N ASP A 100 19.41 -28.75 -10.02
CA ASP A 100 19.08 -29.37 -11.31
C ASP A 100 20.14 -28.95 -12.35
N ASP A 101 21.21 -29.74 -12.44
CA ASP A 101 22.39 -29.58 -13.30
C ASP A 101 22.11 -29.56 -14.84
N GLN A 102 20.84 -29.46 -15.26
CA GLN A 102 20.47 -29.36 -16.68
C GLN A 102 20.03 -27.96 -17.14
N ALA A 103 20.16 -26.93 -16.30
CA ALA A 103 19.93 -25.54 -16.69
C ALA A 103 21.16 -24.63 -16.49
N ALA A 104 22.36 -25.18 -16.35
CA ALA A 104 23.61 -24.41 -16.34
C ALA A 104 23.95 -23.90 -17.77
N GLY A 105 23.14 -22.97 -18.29
CA GLY A 105 23.40 -22.37 -19.60
C GLY A 105 22.34 -21.43 -20.16
N SER A 106 21.13 -21.38 -19.62
CA SER A 106 20.13 -20.40 -20.04
C SER A 106 19.69 -19.59 -18.84
N ASP A 107 19.85 -18.27 -18.96
CA ASP A 107 19.32 -17.23 -18.09
C ASP A 107 18.40 -17.73 -16.98
N LEU A 108 18.83 -17.56 -15.73
CA LEU A 108 17.87 -17.33 -14.66
C LEU A 108 17.03 -16.13 -15.14
N ASN A 109 15.94 -16.41 -15.83
CA ASN A 109 14.87 -15.49 -16.12
C ASN A 109 14.18 -15.21 -14.77
N LEU A 110 14.93 -14.60 -13.85
CA LEU A 110 14.36 -13.73 -12.85
C LEU A 110 13.41 -12.85 -13.65
N PRO A 111 12.11 -12.80 -13.30
CA PRO A 111 11.19 -11.92 -13.99
C PRO A 111 11.86 -10.55 -14.04
N GLN A 112 12.25 -10.11 -15.25
CA GLN A 112 12.93 -8.83 -15.45
C GLN A 112 12.20 -7.81 -14.61
N ASP A 113 12.89 -7.14 -13.67
CA ASP A 113 12.36 -6.23 -12.65
C ASP A 113 11.02 -5.61 -13.08
N VAL A 114 9.92 -6.35 -12.87
CA VAL A 114 8.62 -5.87 -13.35
C VAL A 114 8.27 -4.82 -12.34
N GLU A 115 8.50 -3.56 -12.71
CA GLU A 115 8.20 -2.41 -11.88
C GLU A 115 6.76 -2.61 -11.37
N PRO A 116 6.56 -2.70 -10.05
CA PRO A 116 5.25 -3.00 -9.50
C PRO A 116 4.25 -1.95 -9.94
N LYS A 117 3.27 -2.39 -10.73
CA LYS A 117 2.14 -1.57 -11.12
C LYS A 117 1.04 -1.76 -10.09
N PRO A 118 0.65 -0.70 -9.36
CA PRO A 118 -0.46 -0.81 -8.42
C PRO A 118 -1.76 -1.01 -9.19
N GLN A 119 -2.71 -1.70 -8.57
CA GLN A 119 -4.09 -1.69 -9.03
C GLN A 119 -4.77 -0.35 -8.68
N PHE A 120 -5.79 0.03 -9.46
CA PHE A 120 -6.58 1.22 -9.15
C PHE A 120 -7.22 1.08 -7.77
N THR A 121 -6.79 1.93 -6.85
CA THR A 121 -7.35 2.03 -5.51
C THR A 121 -8.22 3.27 -5.42
N VAL A 122 -9.45 3.11 -4.91
CA VAL A 122 -10.45 4.18 -4.85
C VAL A 122 -10.48 4.81 -3.46
N GLY A 123 -10.43 6.14 -3.42
CA GLY A 123 -10.71 6.93 -2.23
C GLY A 123 -11.89 7.87 -2.46
N THR A 124 -12.84 7.90 -1.54
CA THR A 124 -13.97 8.84 -1.59
C THR A 124 -13.83 9.90 -0.52
N PHE A 125 -14.22 11.12 -0.87
CA PHE A 125 -14.18 12.27 0.01
C PHE A 125 -15.42 13.13 -0.25
N THR A 126 -16.10 13.53 0.83
CA THR A 126 -17.31 14.34 0.75
C THR A 126 -17.08 15.69 1.40
N LEU A 127 -17.18 16.76 0.60
CA LEU A 127 -17.34 18.11 1.11
C LEU A 127 -18.81 18.33 1.49
N ARG A 128 -19.07 18.61 2.75
CA ARG A 128 -20.40 18.91 3.28
C ARG A 128 -20.54 20.42 3.52
N ASN A 129 -21.76 20.92 3.43
CA ASN A 129 -22.09 22.33 3.68
C ASN A 129 -21.18 23.28 2.88
N PHE A 130 -21.02 23.00 1.59
CA PHE A 130 -20.07 23.70 0.74
C PHE A 130 -20.44 25.17 0.54
N ARG A 131 -19.63 26.05 1.11
CA ARG A 131 -19.71 27.51 0.97
C ARG A 131 -18.31 28.05 0.69
N PRO A 132 -17.96 28.42 -0.55
CA PRO A 132 -16.59 28.73 -0.94
C PRO A 132 -15.87 29.70 -0.01
N GLN A 133 -16.54 30.78 0.41
CA GLN A 133 -15.95 31.83 1.25
C GLN A 133 -15.75 31.41 2.71
N GLN A 134 -16.55 30.46 3.20
CA GLN A 134 -16.51 30.00 4.60
C GLN A 134 -15.64 28.74 4.77
N MET A 135 -15.30 28.07 3.67
CA MET A 135 -14.45 26.89 3.69
C MET A 135 -12.99 27.23 4.07
N PRO A 136 -12.21 26.28 4.63
CA PRO A 136 -10.76 26.41 4.75
C PRO A 136 -10.07 26.60 3.39
N THR A 137 -8.88 27.23 3.37
CA THR A 137 -8.10 27.44 2.14
C THR A 137 -7.66 26.14 1.47
N ARG A 138 -7.38 25.12 2.28
CA ARG A 138 -6.96 23.78 1.84
C ARG A 138 -7.62 22.75 2.73
N ILE A 139 -8.18 21.72 2.12
CA ILE A 139 -8.81 20.60 2.82
C ILE A 139 -8.16 19.31 2.34
N PHE A 140 -7.90 18.40 3.28
CA PHE A 140 -7.32 17.10 3.01
C PHE A 140 -8.38 16.02 3.18
N SER A 141 -8.43 15.11 2.22
CA SER A 141 -9.12 13.83 2.39
C SER A 141 -8.42 12.93 3.42
N GLN A 142 -9.09 11.82 3.77
CA GLN A 142 -8.43 10.72 4.46
C GLN A 142 -7.30 10.14 3.60
N LYS A 143 -6.35 9.46 4.25
CA LYS A 143 -5.27 8.78 3.52
C LYS A 143 -5.81 7.47 2.94
N VAL A 144 -5.42 7.20 1.70
CA VAL A 144 -5.71 5.95 0.99
C VAL A 144 -4.39 5.20 0.82
N VAL A 145 -4.39 3.89 1.01
CA VAL A 145 -3.20 3.05 0.84
C VAL A 145 -3.47 2.12 -0.34
N ASP A 146 -2.58 2.12 -1.34
CA ASP A 146 -2.68 1.20 -2.48
C ASP A 146 -2.19 -0.21 -2.13
N ASP A 147 -2.33 -1.13 -3.07
CA ASP A 147 -1.94 -2.54 -2.95
C ASP A 147 -0.43 -2.75 -2.84
N LEU A 148 0.37 -1.73 -3.16
CA LEU A 148 1.83 -1.68 -2.99
C LEU A 148 2.27 -0.98 -1.70
N GLY A 149 1.33 -0.42 -0.92
CA GLY A 149 1.59 0.26 0.34
C GLY A 149 1.90 1.76 0.21
N SER A 150 1.74 2.35 -0.96
CA SER A 150 1.87 3.80 -1.12
C SER A 150 0.65 4.52 -0.55
N ILE A 151 0.91 5.62 0.15
CA ILE A 151 -0.06 6.43 0.87
C ILE A 151 -0.37 7.67 0.03
N TRP A 152 -1.62 7.75 -0.40
CA TRP A 152 -2.16 8.81 -1.24
C TRP A 152 -3.12 9.69 -0.45
N ARG A 153 -3.25 10.94 -0.88
CA ARG A 153 -4.20 11.89 -0.30
C ARG A 153 -4.64 12.91 -1.34
N LEU A 154 -5.96 13.10 -1.46
CA LEU A 154 -6.53 14.20 -2.21
C LEU A 154 -6.47 15.50 -1.38
N GLU A 155 -5.98 16.56 -1.99
CA GLU A 155 -5.99 17.94 -1.52
C GLU A 155 -6.97 18.76 -2.35
N VAL A 156 -7.87 19.47 -1.68
CA VAL A 156 -8.88 20.31 -2.33
C VAL A 156 -8.72 21.75 -1.85
N PHE A 157 -8.75 22.68 -2.80
CA PHE A 157 -8.72 24.12 -2.55
C PHE A 157 -10.08 24.68 -2.95
N PRO A 158 -11.01 24.82 -2.00
CA PRO A 158 -12.40 25.16 -2.29
C PRO A 158 -12.67 26.66 -2.46
N ARG A 159 -11.70 27.52 -2.13
CA ARG A 159 -11.84 28.97 -2.17
C ARG A 159 -11.54 29.51 -3.57
N GLY A 160 -12.40 30.39 -4.06
CA GLY A 160 -12.25 31.08 -5.34
C GLY A 160 -13.35 30.71 -6.33
N GLU A 161 -13.22 31.21 -7.55
CA GLU A 161 -14.11 30.89 -8.68
C GLU A 161 -13.98 29.44 -9.14
N TRP A 162 -12.83 28.84 -8.84
CA TRP A 162 -12.53 27.46 -9.16
C TRP A 162 -12.16 26.71 -7.90
N MET A 163 -12.74 25.53 -7.74
CA MET A 163 -12.27 24.55 -6.79
C MET A 163 -11.16 23.76 -7.46
N SER A 164 -9.97 23.77 -6.87
CA SER A 164 -8.83 22.99 -7.35
C SER A 164 -8.74 21.65 -6.63
N ALA A 165 -8.26 20.62 -7.31
CA ALA A 165 -8.09 19.29 -6.74
C ALA A 165 -6.76 18.68 -7.19
N TYR A 166 -5.98 18.20 -6.23
CA TYR A 166 -4.67 17.61 -6.46
C TYR A 166 -4.51 16.31 -5.68
N LEU A 167 -3.96 15.29 -6.32
CA LEU A 167 -3.54 14.06 -5.67
C LEU A 167 -2.10 14.22 -5.19
N THR A 168 -1.81 13.78 -3.97
CA THR A 168 -0.49 13.86 -3.34
C THR A 168 -0.01 12.48 -2.92
N LEU A 169 1.24 12.17 -3.24
CA LEU A 169 1.94 10.98 -2.74
C LEU A 169 2.59 11.32 -1.39
N ASN A 170 2.00 10.91 -0.27
CA ASN A 170 2.56 11.19 1.05
C ASN A 170 3.82 10.36 1.37
N LYS A 171 3.79 9.08 1.02
CA LYS A 171 4.89 8.11 1.22
C LYS A 171 4.60 6.91 0.33
N GLY A 172 5.60 6.36 -0.36
CA GLY A 172 5.38 5.19 -1.20
C GLY A 172 6.45 5.08 -2.28
N LEU A 173 6.14 4.31 -3.31
CA LEU A 173 6.98 4.19 -4.48
C LEU A 173 6.93 5.49 -5.29
N GLU A 174 8.08 5.97 -5.73
CA GLU A 174 8.18 7.10 -6.65
C GLU A 174 8.16 6.58 -8.08
N GLY A 175 7.59 7.34 -9.00
CA GLY A 175 7.48 6.91 -10.38
C GLY A 175 6.32 7.52 -11.12
N ARG A 176 5.98 6.91 -12.25
CA ARG A 176 4.92 7.39 -13.14
C ARG A 176 3.60 6.70 -12.78
N TYR A 177 2.58 7.50 -12.48
CA TYR A 177 1.26 7.01 -12.11
C TYR A 177 0.18 7.57 -13.03
N GLU A 178 -0.76 6.70 -13.40
CA GLU A 178 -2.07 7.10 -13.90
C GLU A 178 -3.05 7.23 -12.74
N TYR A 179 -3.82 8.31 -12.72
CA TYR A 179 -4.85 8.52 -11.70
C TYR A 179 -6.04 9.27 -12.26
N ILE A 180 -7.18 9.16 -11.57
CA ILE A 180 -8.43 9.80 -11.95
C ILE A 180 -8.92 10.62 -10.77
N ILE A 181 -9.28 11.87 -11.04
CA ILE A 181 -10.03 12.70 -10.09
C ILE A 181 -11.42 12.91 -10.68
N GLU A 182 -12.44 12.48 -9.93
CA GLU A 182 -13.83 12.58 -10.37
C GLU A 182 -14.75 13.09 -9.28
N THR A 183 -15.80 13.78 -9.70
CA THR A 183 -16.93 14.17 -8.86
C THR A 183 -18.07 13.17 -9.06
N LEU A 184 -18.73 12.82 -7.97
CA LEU A 184 -19.83 11.84 -7.97
C LEU A 184 -21.21 12.50 -7.84
N ASN A 185 -21.25 13.82 -7.68
CA ASN A 185 -22.45 14.61 -7.41
C ASN A 185 -22.94 15.33 -8.68
N ASN A 186 -23.89 16.26 -8.51
CA ASN A 186 -24.59 17.03 -9.55
C ASN A 186 -23.71 17.84 -10.52
N PHE A 187 -22.39 17.87 -10.33
CA PHE A 187 -21.42 18.48 -11.24
C PHE A 187 -20.46 17.41 -11.76
N PRO A 188 -20.93 16.43 -12.56
CA PRO A 188 -20.11 15.30 -12.99
C PRO A 188 -18.94 15.79 -13.84
N LYS A 189 -17.73 15.55 -13.35
CA LYS A 189 -16.47 15.84 -14.01
C LYS A 189 -15.50 14.73 -13.65
N ARG A 190 -14.85 14.18 -14.67
CA ARG A 190 -13.89 13.09 -14.54
C ARG A 190 -12.67 13.42 -15.37
N LEU A 191 -11.52 13.59 -14.74
CA LEU A 191 -10.27 13.86 -15.42
C LEU A 191 -9.28 12.72 -15.13
N ARG A 192 -8.67 12.20 -16.20
CA ARG A 192 -7.57 11.25 -16.12
C ARG A 192 -6.26 12.02 -16.29
N PHE A 193 -5.27 11.67 -15.47
CA PHE A 193 -3.96 12.28 -15.47
C PHE A 193 -2.88 11.20 -15.51
N GLU A 194 -1.73 11.58 -16.04
CA GLU A 194 -0.47 10.84 -15.92
C GLU A 194 0.58 11.81 -15.37
N SER A 195 1.25 11.43 -14.28
CA SER A 195 2.25 12.31 -13.65
C SER A 195 3.36 11.50 -13.00
N ASN A 196 4.55 12.11 -12.89
CA ASN A 196 5.70 11.51 -12.22
C ASN A 196 5.75 12.00 -10.76
N PHE A 197 5.36 11.13 -9.83
CA PHE A 197 5.31 11.41 -8.42
C PHE A 197 6.65 11.14 -7.74
N LYS A 198 7.12 12.15 -7.01
CA LYS A 198 8.11 12.02 -5.94
C LYS A 198 7.44 12.05 -4.58
N GLN A 199 8.15 11.67 -3.52
CA GLN A 199 7.62 11.79 -2.17
C GLN A 199 7.19 13.23 -1.88
N ARG A 200 5.96 13.37 -1.36
CA ARG A 200 5.28 14.64 -1.04
C ARG A 200 4.98 15.54 -2.25
N SER A 201 5.13 15.05 -3.48
CA SER A 201 4.70 15.79 -4.67
C SER A 201 3.18 15.69 -4.87
N SER A 202 2.63 16.70 -5.53
CA SER A 202 1.19 16.86 -5.73
C SER A 202 0.90 17.29 -7.17
N PHE A 203 -0.07 16.66 -7.81
CA PHE A 203 -0.47 16.93 -9.20
C PHE A 203 -1.99 16.83 -9.35
N GLY A 204 -2.56 17.61 -10.28
CA GLY A 204 -4.00 17.64 -10.50
C GLY A 204 -4.43 18.86 -11.30
N ALA A 205 -5.63 19.39 -11.01
CA ALA A 205 -6.24 20.48 -11.75
C ALA A 205 -6.51 21.70 -10.86
N ALA A 206 -5.98 22.85 -11.28
CA ALA A 206 -6.28 24.16 -10.69
C ALA A 206 -7.76 24.54 -10.92
N GLU A 207 -8.28 24.28 -12.11
CA GLU A 207 -9.65 24.60 -12.53
C GLU A 207 -10.50 23.34 -12.60
N PHE A 208 -10.65 22.66 -11.45
CA PHE A 208 -11.39 21.40 -11.40
C PHE A 208 -12.90 21.65 -11.43
N ILE A 209 -13.50 22.41 -10.53
CA ILE A 209 -14.96 22.68 -10.57
C ILE A 209 -15.18 24.19 -10.58
N ASP A 210 -16.00 24.69 -11.49
CA ASP A 210 -16.48 26.08 -11.45
C ASP A 210 -17.45 26.21 -10.26
N THR A 211 -17.13 27.09 -9.31
CA THR A 211 -17.94 27.28 -8.10
C THR A 211 -19.02 28.34 -8.30
N ARG A 212 -18.95 29.16 -9.35
CA ARG A 212 -19.92 30.23 -9.64
C ARG A 212 -21.36 29.73 -9.85
N PRO A 213 -21.61 28.57 -10.48
CA PRO A 213 -22.96 28.01 -10.62
C PRO A 213 -23.47 27.34 -9.34
N ILE A 214 -22.61 27.12 -8.34
CA ILE A 214 -22.99 26.48 -7.09
C ILE A 214 -23.64 27.56 -6.22
N PRO A 215 -24.92 27.42 -5.83
CA PRO A 215 -25.57 28.42 -4.99
C PRO A 215 -24.76 28.60 -3.70
N GLY A 216 -24.16 29.78 -3.55
CA GLY A 216 -23.80 30.30 -2.25
C GLY A 216 -25.04 31.03 -1.75
N ASP A 217 -25.55 30.65 -0.58
CA ASP A 217 -26.39 31.59 0.15
C ASP A 217 -25.58 32.87 0.43
#